data_AF-A0A7W2PXY9-F1
#
_entry.id   AF-A0A7W2PXY9-F1
#
_cell.length_a   1.000
_cell.length_b   1.000
_cell.length_c   1.000
_cell.angle_alpha   90.00
_cell.angle_beta   90.00
_cell.angle_gamma   90.00
#
_symmetry.space_group_name_H-M   'P 1'
#
loop_
_entity.id
_entity.type
_entity.pdbx_description
1 polymer ?
#
loop_
_entity_poly.entity_id
_entity_poly.type
_entity_poly.pdbx_seq_one_letter_code
_entity_poly.pdbx_strand_id
1 'polypeptide(L)' 'MSFNSHRRKLLDENQPFSHRASHARSCALLVAQKFDMKRDDLIQQLERETGIDLHKPQSSAELRAALEALEKLRLGR' A
#
# COMPACT_ATOMS: atom_id res chain seq x y z
N MET A 1 12.73 7.37 -1.30
CA MET A 1 11.50 8.20 -1.45
C MET A 1 10.66 8.05 -0.19
N SER A 2 9.87 9.07 0.17
CA SER A 2 9.01 9.05 1.37
C SER A 2 7.63 8.43 1.08
N PHE A 3 6.89 8.09 2.15
CA PHE A 3 5.53 7.56 2.05
C PHE A 3 4.61 8.50 1.26
N ASN A 4 4.65 9.79 1.56
CA ASN A 4 3.84 10.80 0.88
C ASN A 4 4.17 10.92 -0.62
N SER A 5 5.44 10.69 -1.00
CA SER A 5 5.84 10.67 -2.41
C SER A 5 5.19 9.51 -3.16
N HIS A 6 5.22 8.31 -2.57
CA HIS A 6 4.57 7.12 -3.14
C HIS A 6 3.04 7.23 -3.14
N ARG A 7 2.45 7.73 -2.04
CA ARG A 7 1.01 8.01 -1.92
C ARG A 7 0.52 8.90 -3.07
N ARG A 8 1.21 10.00 -3.34
CA ARG A 8 0.84 10.92 -4.44
C ARG A 8 0.86 10.21 -5.80
N LYS A 9 1.86 9.38 -6.06
CA LYS A 9 1.97 8.64 -7.34
C LYS A 9 1.00 7.47 -7.47
N LEU A 10 0.64 6.83 -6.35
CA LEU A 10 -0.42 5.81 -6.31
C LEU A 10 -1.77 6.42 -6.69
N LEU A 11 -2.05 7.64 -6.22
CA LEU A 11 -3.29 8.37 -6.49
C LEU A 11 -3.32 9.08 -7.85
N ASP A 12 -2.21 9.11 -8.60
CA ASP A 12 -2.15 9.73 -9.93
C ASP A 12 -2.82 8.82 -10.97
N GLU A 13 -4.04 9.17 -11.38
CA GLU A 13 -4.82 8.41 -12.35
C GLU A 13 -4.28 8.49 -13.78
N ASN A 14 -3.34 9.41 -14.06
CA ASN A 14 -2.64 9.46 -15.34
C ASN A 14 -1.53 8.40 -15.43
N GLN A 15 -1.16 7.75 -14.32
CA GLN A 15 -0.18 6.67 -14.32
C GLN A 15 -0.82 5.32 -14.64
N PRO A 16 -0.11 4.43 -15.35
CA PRO A 16 -0.54 3.05 -15.54
C PRO A 16 -0.87 2.35 -14.21
N PHE A 17 -1.89 1.50 -14.21
CA PHE A 17 -2.30 0.77 -13.02
C PHE A 17 -1.15 -0.01 -12.35
N SER A 18 -0.29 -0.63 -13.15
CA SER A 18 0.90 -1.37 -12.66
C SER A 18 1.91 -0.48 -11.93
N HIS A 19 2.08 0.77 -12.37
CA HIS A 19 2.93 1.75 -11.69
C HIS A 19 2.32 2.15 -10.34
N ARG A 20 1.01 2.41 -10.32
CA ARG A 20 0.26 2.73 -9.10
C ARG A 20 0.31 1.59 -8.08
N ALA A 21 0.13 0.35 -8.53
CA ALA A 21 0.29 -0.85 -7.70
C ALA A 21 1.72 -1.00 -7.15
N SER A 22 2.73 -0.65 -7.93
CA SER A 22 4.13 -0.65 -7.46
C SER A 22 4.34 0.38 -6.35
N HIS A 23 3.71 1.56 -6.45
CA HIS A 23 3.74 2.57 -5.40
C HIS A 23 2.97 2.15 -4.14
N ALA A 24 1.88 1.40 -4.26
CA ALA A 24 1.20 0.80 -3.12
C ALA A 24 2.12 -0.15 -2.34
N ARG A 25 2.87 -1.03 -3.05
CA ARG A 25 3.89 -1.90 -2.43
C ARG A 25 5.03 -1.11 -1.78
N SER A 26 5.43 0.03 -2.35
CA SER A 26 6.41 0.92 -1.71
C SER A 26 5.86 1.60 -0.45
N CYS A 27 4.58 1.99 -0.43
CA CYS A 27 3.91 2.46 0.78
C CYS A 27 3.93 1.37 1.87
N ALA A 28 3.57 0.12 1.53
CA ALA A 28 3.63 -1.01 2.44
C ALA A 28 5.04 -1.22 3.02
N LEU A 29 6.09 -1.18 2.17
CA LEU A 29 7.48 -1.29 2.64
C LEU A 29 7.82 -0.25 3.71
N LEU A 30 7.46 1.01 3.48
CA LEU A 30 7.77 2.11 4.40
C LEU A 30 6.98 2.03 5.71
N VAL A 31 5.77 1.47 5.68
CA VAL A 31 5.02 1.17 6.91
C VAL A 31 5.66 0.01 7.65
N ALA A 32 6.00 -1.08 6.97
CA ALA A 32 6.64 -2.26 7.57
C ALA A 32 7.97 -1.92 8.26
N GLN A 33 8.79 -1.05 7.64
CA GLN A 33 10.03 -0.55 8.23
C GLN A 33 9.83 0.18 9.57
N LYS A 34 8.68 0.84 9.79
CA LYS A 34 8.37 1.50 11.07
C LYS A 34 8.15 0.49 12.20
N PHE A 35 7.74 -0.72 11.88
CA PHE A 35 7.44 -1.80 12.83
C PHE A 35 8.52 -2.89 12.86
N ASP A 36 9.65 -2.69 12.20
CA ASP A 36 10.72 -3.69 12.04
C ASP A 36 10.22 -5.02 11.43
N MET A 37 9.27 -4.92 10.48
CA MET A 37 8.67 -6.06 9.79
C MET A 37 9.10 -6.13 8.32
N LYS A 38 9.01 -7.32 7.72
CA LYS A 38 9.18 -7.45 6.27
C LYS A 38 7.95 -6.92 5.55
N ARG A 39 8.15 -6.36 4.36
CA ARG A 39 7.04 -5.86 3.51
C ARG A 39 5.99 -6.94 3.25
N ASP A 40 6.43 -8.15 2.92
CA ASP A 40 5.51 -9.22 2.52
C ASP A 40 4.68 -9.71 3.73
N ASP A 41 5.24 -9.66 4.95
CA ASP A 41 4.48 -9.95 6.18
C ASP A 41 3.37 -8.91 6.41
N LEU A 42 3.67 -7.62 6.18
CA LEU A 42 2.68 -6.55 6.27
C LEU A 42 1.62 -6.64 5.16
N ILE A 43 2.01 -7.03 3.93
CA ILE A 43 1.06 -7.26 2.84
C ILE A 43 0.12 -8.43 3.21
N GLN A 44 0.64 -9.54 3.74
CA GLN A 44 -0.19 -10.65 4.20
C GLN A 44 -1.12 -10.26 5.34
N GLN A 45 -0.65 -9.43 6.29
CA GLN A 45 -1.51 -8.90 7.35
C GLN A 45 -2.65 -8.05 6.76
N LEU A 46 -2.32 -7.14 5.84
CA LEU A 46 -3.31 -6.29 5.18
C LEU A 46 -4.32 -7.12 4.37
N GLU A 47 -3.88 -8.16 3.68
CA GLU A 47 -4.75 -9.10 2.96
C GLU A 47 -5.69 -9.82 3.92
N ARG A 48 -5.22 -10.28 5.09
CA ARG A 48 -6.08 -10.91 6.11
C ARG A 48 -7.12 -9.95 6.69
N GLU A 49 -6.77 -8.68 6.85
CA GLU A 49 -7.65 -7.67 7.45
C GLU A 49 -8.65 -7.08 6.45
N THR A 50 -8.26 -6.95 5.18
CA THR A 50 -9.04 -6.21 4.16
C THR A 50 -9.50 -7.06 2.98
N GLY A 51 -8.94 -8.27 2.80
CA GLY A 51 -9.14 -9.10 1.62
C GLY A 51 -8.36 -8.66 0.38
N ILE A 52 -7.47 -7.67 0.49
CA ILE A 52 -6.76 -7.07 -0.66
C ILE A 52 -5.32 -7.59 -0.75
N ASP A 53 -5.00 -8.29 -1.84
CA ASP A 53 -3.62 -8.71 -2.17
C ASP A 53 -2.89 -7.60 -2.96
N LEU A 54 -1.91 -6.94 -2.33
CA LEU A 54 -1.07 -5.93 -2.99
C LEU A 54 -0.04 -6.50 -3.98
N HIS A 55 0.18 -7.82 -4.01
CA HIS A 55 0.93 -8.47 -5.09
C HIS A 55 0.10 -8.57 -6.37
N LYS A 56 -1.22 -8.74 -6.26
CA LYS A 56 -2.14 -8.85 -7.39
C LYS A 56 -3.42 -8.03 -7.19
N PRO A 57 -3.33 -6.70 -7.05
CA PRO A 57 -4.52 -5.86 -6.92
C PRO A 57 -5.31 -5.90 -8.24
N GLN A 58 -6.63 -6.01 -8.14
CA GLN A 58 -7.53 -6.17 -9.29
C GLN A 58 -8.15 -4.84 -9.74
N SER A 59 -8.14 -3.80 -8.89
CA SER A 59 -8.82 -2.54 -9.21
C SER A 59 -8.20 -1.31 -8.58
N SER A 60 -8.52 -0.14 -9.15
CA SER A 60 -8.16 1.16 -8.54
C SER A 60 -8.84 1.36 -7.18
N ALA A 61 -10.01 0.74 -6.95
CA ALA A 61 -10.71 0.80 -5.67
C ALA A 61 -9.91 0.05 -4.59
N GLU A 62 -9.38 -1.14 -4.90
CA GLU A 62 -8.51 -1.89 -4.01
C GLU A 62 -7.23 -1.12 -3.66
N LEU A 63 -6.60 -0.45 -4.64
CA LEU A 63 -5.43 0.38 -4.36
C LEU A 63 -5.73 1.52 -3.37
N ARG A 64 -6.92 2.13 -3.45
CA ARG A 64 -7.34 3.18 -2.52
C ARG A 64 -7.65 2.61 -1.14
N ALA A 65 -8.40 1.53 -1.06
CA ALA A 65 -8.73 0.87 0.21
C ALA A 65 -7.47 0.35 0.93
N ALA A 66 -6.53 -0.26 0.20
CA ALA A 66 -5.25 -0.67 0.76
C ALA A 66 -4.41 0.52 1.23
N LEU A 67 -4.39 1.63 0.48
CA LEU A 67 -3.74 2.86 0.94
C LEU A 67 -4.35 3.39 2.24
N GLU A 68 -5.67 3.42 2.36
CA GLU A 68 -6.35 3.84 3.60
C GLU A 68 -5.99 2.94 4.78
N ALA A 69 -5.95 1.61 4.59
CA ALA A 69 -5.52 0.67 5.62
C ALA A 69 -4.06 0.90 6.03
N LEU A 70 -3.16 1.10 5.07
CA LEU A 70 -1.76 1.44 5.34
C LEU A 70 -1.63 2.78 6.09
N GLU A 71 -2.46 3.78 5.79
CA GLU A 71 -2.46 5.05 6.51
C GLU A 71 -2.91 4.89 7.97
N LYS A 72 -3.94 4.06 8.24
CA LYS A 72 -4.38 3.73 9.60
C LYS A 72 -3.26 3.06 10.40
N LEU A 73 -2.68 1.99 9.85
CA LEU A 73 -1.53 1.29 10.44
C LEU A 73 -0.36 2.24 10.71
N ARG A 74 0.02 3.07 9.73
CA ARG A 74 1.12 4.03 9.87
C ARG A 74 0.90 5.03 11.00
N LEU A 75 -0.34 5.47 11.21
CA LEU A 75 -0.71 6.45 12.23
C LEU A 75 -1.00 5.81 13.59
N GLY A 76 -0.99 4.47 13.70
CA GLY A 76 -1.33 3.76 14.93
C GLY A 76 -2.81 3.85 15.29
N ARG A 77 -3.68 3.89 14.27
CA ARG A 77 -5.14 3.98 14.41
C ARG A 77 -5.82 2.69 13.98
#